data_AF-A0A949B0H1-F1
#
_entry.id   AF-A0A949B0H1-F1
#
_cell.length_a   1.000
_cell.length_b   1.000
_cell.length_c   1.000
_cell.angle_alpha   90.00
_cell.angle_beta   90.00
_cell.angle_gamma   90.00
#
_symmetry.space_group_name_H-M   'P 1'
#
loop_
_entity.id
_entity.type
_entity.pdbx_description
1 polymer ?
#
loop_
_entity_poly.entity_id
_entity_poly.type
_entity_poly.pdbx_seq_one_letter_code
_entity_poly.pdbx_strand_id
1 'polypeptide(L)'
;MIIALALIRGGYRWFENICKALVGFVVCCFIITAMQAELSFVDMAGGIIPGIPGGVDSALMIAAIMGGAVHITIIGMHTYNTNVRKWARKDLGLARFDNTLSMGFAFGIYSLAIFLVAAAVLHPNNIKIKLATDAALSLGPLLGENAMVIFLLGLWAATL
;
A
#
# COMPACT_ATOMS: atom_id res chain seq x y z
N MET A 1 4.38 -0.19 30.60
CA MET A 1 5.58 0.51 31.10
C MET A 1 6.89 -0.12 30.60
N ILE A 2 7.00 -1.46 30.54
CA ILE A 2 8.20 -2.18 30.04
C ILE A 2 8.47 -1.94 28.54
N ILE A 3 7.42 -1.88 27.71
CA ILE A 3 7.53 -1.61 26.27
C ILE A 3 8.06 -0.20 25.99
N ALA A 4 7.59 0.80 26.75
CA ALA A 4 8.08 2.17 26.66
C ALA A 4 9.57 2.28 27.05
N LEU A 5 10.00 1.52 28.07
CA LEU A 5 11.40 1.48 28.51
C LEU A 5 12.32 0.78 27.48
N ALA A 6 11.82 -0.24 26.78
CA ALA A 6 12.54 -0.94 25.72
C ALA A 6 12.70 -0.08 24.45
N LEU A 7 11.67 0.73 24.11
CA LEU A 7 11.73 1.69 23.00
C LEU A 7 12.80 2.77 23.22
N ILE A 8 12.94 3.28 24.45
CA ILE A 8 13.88 4.35 24.80
C ILE A 8 15.34 3.88 24.80
N ARG A 9 15.59 2.56 24.94
CA ARG A 9 16.94 2.00 25.18
C ARG A 9 17.75 1.66 23.93
N GLY A 10 17.30 2.02 22.73
CA GLY A 10 18.08 1.91 21.49
C GLY A 10 17.74 0.74 20.55
N GLY A 11 16.77 -0.13 20.92
CA GLY A 11 16.27 -1.18 20.03
C GLY A 11 15.34 -0.69 18.91
N TYR A 12 14.87 0.57 19.00
CA TYR A 12 13.89 1.16 18.08
C TYR A 12 14.35 1.12 16.62
N ARG A 13 15.60 1.49 16.35
CA ARG A 13 16.15 1.50 14.98
C ARG A 13 16.24 0.12 14.34
N TRP A 14 16.60 -0.90 15.13
CA TRP A 14 16.70 -2.27 14.62
C TRP A 14 15.31 -2.83 14.32
N PHE A 15 14.36 -2.62 15.23
CA PHE A 15 12.98 -3.04 15.05
C PHE A 15 12.31 -2.33 13.87
N GLU A 16 12.50 -1.01 13.75
CA GLU A 16 12.02 -0.21 12.62
C GLU A 16 12.56 -0.72 11.28
N ASN A 17 13.85 -1.07 11.23
CA ASN A 17 14.45 -1.64 10.01
C ASN A 17 13.85 -3.00 9.64
N ILE A 18 13.53 -3.83 10.62
CA ILE A 18 12.85 -5.11 10.38
C ILE A 18 11.44 -4.87 9.84
N CYS A 19 10.65 -4.01 10.47
CA CYS A 19 9.31 -3.70 9.99
C CYS A 19 9.33 -3.15 8.56
N LYS A 20 10.24 -2.22 8.26
CA LYS A 20 10.45 -1.69 6.90
C LYS A 20 10.84 -2.79 5.91
N ALA A 21 11.75 -3.67 6.27
CA ALA A 21 12.17 -4.77 5.42
C ALA A 21 11.01 -5.75 5.14
N LEU A 22 10.19 -6.03 6.15
CA LEU A 22 9.07 -6.95 6.06
C LEU A 22 7.93 -6.36 5.21
N VAL A 23 7.59 -5.09 5.41
CA VAL A 23 6.64 -4.37 4.54
C VAL A 23 7.15 -4.31 3.11
N GLY A 24 8.42 -3.95 2.91
CA GLY A 24 9.05 -3.94 1.59
C GLY A 24 9.04 -5.32 0.93
N PHE A 25 9.24 -6.39 1.69
CA PHE A 25 9.16 -7.75 1.19
C PHE A 25 7.75 -8.10 0.68
N VAL A 26 6.70 -7.77 1.45
CA VAL A 26 5.31 -8.02 1.01
C VAL A 26 4.97 -7.22 -0.24
N VAL A 27 5.38 -5.95 -0.30
CA VAL A 27 5.25 -5.11 -1.50
C VAL A 27 5.91 -5.76 -2.71
N CYS A 28 7.14 -6.27 -2.56
CA CYS A 28 7.84 -7.00 -3.61
C CYS A 28 7.09 -8.27 -4.04
N CYS A 29 6.51 -9.02 -3.10
CA CYS A 29 5.70 -10.19 -3.43
C CYS A 29 4.50 -9.80 -4.31
N PHE A 30 3.80 -8.71 -4.01
CA PHE A 30 2.72 -8.20 -4.86
C PHE A 30 3.19 -7.85 -6.26
N ILE A 31 4.32 -7.14 -6.39
CA ILE A 31 4.87 -6.75 -7.69
C ILE A 31 5.25 -8.00 -8.51
N ILE A 32 5.93 -8.97 -7.90
CA ILE A 32 6.32 -10.21 -8.59
C ILE A 32 5.07 -11.01 -8.99
N THR A 33 4.07 -11.07 -8.12
CA THR A 33 2.80 -11.75 -8.43
C THR A 33 2.07 -11.06 -9.58
N ALA A 34 2.11 -9.72 -9.64
CA ALA A 34 1.54 -8.95 -10.75
C ALA A 34 2.22 -9.29 -12.08
N MET A 35 3.56 -9.47 -12.07
CA MET A 35 4.31 -9.85 -13.27
C MET A 35 4.03 -11.28 -13.73
N GLN A 36 3.66 -12.18 -12.82
CA GLN A 36 3.29 -13.56 -13.14
C GLN A 36 1.82 -13.70 -13.53
N ALA A 37 0.96 -12.82 -13.04
CA ALA A 37 -0.44 -12.78 -13.42
C ALA A 37 -0.56 -12.40 -14.90
N GLU A 38 -1.40 -13.14 -15.64
CA GLU A 38 -1.72 -12.82 -17.04
C GLU A 38 -2.56 -11.54 -17.09
N LEU A 39 -1.88 -10.39 -17.09
CA LEU A 39 -2.52 -9.08 -17.19
C LEU A 39 -2.76 -8.73 -18.66
N SER A 40 -4.03 -8.58 -19.02
CA SER A 40 -4.43 -8.05 -20.32
C SER A 40 -4.13 -6.54 -20.38
N PHE A 41 -3.15 -6.16 -21.21
CA PHE A 41 -2.81 -4.75 -21.44
C PHE A 41 -3.98 -3.93 -21.98
N VAL A 42 -4.91 -4.57 -22.70
CA VAL A 42 -6.11 -3.93 -23.26
C VAL A 42 -7.06 -3.52 -22.13
N ASP A 43 -7.31 -4.40 -21.17
CA ASP A 43 -8.19 -4.13 -20.04
C ASP A 43 -7.56 -3.12 -19.06
N MET A 44 -6.24 -3.20 -18.87
CA MET A 44 -5.50 -2.20 -18.10
C MET A 44 -5.62 -0.81 -18.72
N ALA A 45 -5.50 -0.69 -20.05
CA ALA A 45 -5.66 0.59 -20.75
C ALA A 45 -7.10 1.12 -20.64
N GLY A 46 -8.11 0.22 -20.67
CA GLY A 46 -9.50 0.57 -20.40
C GLY A 46 -9.73 1.13 -18.99
N GLY A 47 -9.03 0.58 -17.99
CA GLY A 47 -9.11 1.03 -16.59
C GLY A 47 -8.52 2.42 -16.34
N ILE A 48 -7.71 2.96 -17.25
CA ILE A 48 -7.18 4.34 -17.17
C ILE A 48 -8.28 5.36 -17.46
N ILE A 49 -9.33 4.98 -18.20
CA ILE A 49 -10.44 5.87 -18.53
C ILE A 49 -11.33 6.01 -17.29
N PRO A 50 -11.41 7.21 -16.69
CA PRO A 50 -12.21 7.41 -15.49
C PRO A 50 -13.69 7.23 -15.82
N GLY A 51 -14.31 6.22 -15.22
CA GLY A 51 -15.73 5.93 -15.33
C GLY A 51 -16.25 5.31 -14.04
N ILE A 52 -17.44 5.73 -13.62
CA ILE A 52 -18.15 5.06 -12.52
C ILE A 52 -19.04 4.00 -13.17
N PRO A 53 -18.73 2.70 -13.01
CA PRO A 53 -19.68 1.67 -13.42
C PRO A 53 -20.97 1.89 -12.62
N GLY A 54 -22.11 1.96 -13.31
CA GLY A 54 -23.37 2.37 -12.69
C GLY A 54 -23.74 1.49 -11.49
N GLY A 55 -24.25 2.10 -10.42
CA GLY A 55 -24.68 1.41 -9.20
C GLY A 55 -24.15 2.04 -7.92
N VAL A 56 -24.90 1.87 -6.83
CA VAL A 56 -24.54 2.42 -5.51
C VAL A 56 -23.30 1.73 -4.95
N ASP A 57 -23.14 0.42 -5.16
CA ASP A 57 -22.03 -0.37 -4.63
C ASP A 57 -20.67 0.07 -5.22
N SER A 58 -20.63 0.37 -6.52
CA SER A 58 -19.42 0.87 -7.18
C SER A 58 -19.04 2.26 -6.69
N ALA A 59 -20.02 3.14 -6.49
CA ALA A 59 -19.78 4.47 -5.91
C ALA A 59 -19.28 4.37 -4.46
N LEU A 60 -19.83 3.46 -3.66
CA LEU A 60 -19.37 3.18 -2.30
C LEU A 60 -17.95 2.63 -2.27
N MET A 61 -17.60 1.73 -3.20
CA MET A 61 -16.23 1.20 -3.31
C MET A 61 -15.23 2.30 -3.65
N ILE A 62 -15.55 3.18 -4.60
CA ILE A 62 -14.70 4.33 -4.94
C ILE A 62 -14.55 5.27 -3.73
N ALA A 63 -15.65 5.59 -3.04
CA ALA A 63 -15.61 6.41 -1.84
C ALA A 63 -14.78 5.78 -0.71
N ALA A 64 -14.87 4.47 -0.53
CA ALA A 64 -14.09 3.73 0.46
C ALA A 64 -12.58 3.75 0.12
N ILE A 65 -12.22 3.54 -1.14
CA ILE A 65 -10.82 3.61 -1.60
C ILE A 65 -10.27 5.03 -1.38
N MET A 66 -11.03 6.06 -1.78
CA MET A 66 -10.64 7.46 -1.62
C MET A 66 -10.49 7.85 -0.14
N GLY A 67 -11.41 7.40 0.72
CA GLY A 67 -11.37 7.66 2.16
C GLY A 67 -10.24 6.91 2.88
N GLY A 68 -9.90 5.70 2.43
CA GLY A 68 -8.82 4.89 3.01
C GLY A 68 -7.41 5.31 2.56
N ALA A 69 -7.27 6.01 1.44
CA ALA A 69 -5.97 6.33 0.85
C ALA A 69 -5.15 7.36 1.65
N VAL A 70 -5.79 8.24 2.42
CA VAL A 70 -5.11 9.34 3.14
C VAL A 70 -5.40 9.29 4.63
N HIS A 71 -4.39 8.94 5.42
CA HIS A 71 -4.49 8.96 6.87
C HIS A 71 -4.17 10.35 7.44
N ILE A 72 -5.00 10.84 8.36
CA ILE A 72 -4.89 12.19 8.94
C ILE A 72 -3.52 12.47 9.59
N THR A 73 -2.88 11.44 10.16
CA THR A 73 -1.57 11.60 10.81
C THR A 73 -0.47 11.96 9.81
N ILE A 74 -0.56 11.50 8.56
CA ILE A 74 0.44 11.79 7.52
C ILE A 74 0.43 13.28 7.18
N ILE A 75 -0.76 13.89 7.09
CA ILE A 75 -0.91 15.33 6.84
C ILE A 75 -0.28 16.14 7.99
N GLY A 76 -0.55 15.74 9.23
CA GLY A 76 0.04 16.37 10.41
C GLY A 76 1.57 16.24 10.44
N MET A 77 2.10 15.03 10.22
CA MET A 77 3.54 14.75 10.19
C MET A 77 4.26 15.48 9.06
N HIS A 78 3.65 15.56 7.87
CA HIS A 78 4.21 16.32 6.75
C HIS A 78 4.34 17.82 7.11
N THR A 79 3.30 18.40 7.69
CA THR A 79 3.31 19.80 8.15
C THR A 79 4.34 20.03 9.27
N TYR A 80 4.48 19.07 10.18
CA TYR A 80 5.51 19.13 11.22
C TYR A 80 6.93 19.06 10.63
N ASN A 81 7.20 18.10 9.73
CA ASN A 81 8.52 17.91 9.13
C ASN A 81 8.97 19.10 8.29
N THR A 82 8.06 19.72 7.54
CA THR A 82 8.35 20.93 6.77
C THR A 82 8.72 22.11 7.67
N ASN A 83 8.01 22.28 8.80
CA ASN A 83 8.32 23.30 9.81
C ASN A 83 9.66 23.05 10.53
N VAL A 84 9.92 21.82 10.97
CA VAL A 84 11.19 21.47 11.66
C VAL A 84 12.40 21.65 10.74
N ARG A 85 12.26 21.32 9.45
CA ARG A 85 13.30 21.52 8.45
C ARG A 85 13.39 22.97 7.93
N LYS A 86 12.53 23.87 8.42
CA LYS A 86 12.47 25.30 8.04
C LYS A 86 12.40 25.50 6.53
N TRP A 87 11.65 24.65 5.82
CA TRP A 87 11.49 24.76 4.38
C TRP A 87 10.86 26.10 4.02
N ALA A 88 11.51 26.84 3.12
CA ALA A 88 11.02 28.13 2.63
C ALA A 88 10.40 27.96 1.25
N ARG A 89 9.77 29.03 0.71
CA ARG A 89 9.16 28.99 -0.63
C ARG A 89 10.15 28.62 -1.74
N LYS A 90 11.45 28.86 -1.54
CA LYS A 90 12.52 28.42 -2.47
C LYS A 90 12.64 26.90 -2.58
N ASP A 91 12.26 26.16 -1.54
CA ASP A 91 12.38 24.70 -1.45
C ASP A 91 11.12 23.98 -1.97
N LEU A 92 10.09 24.73 -2.42
CA LEU A 92 8.84 24.18 -2.96
C LEU A 92 9.06 23.26 -4.16
N GLY A 93 10.03 23.56 -5.02
CA GLY A 93 10.36 22.70 -6.15
C GLY A 93 10.85 21.33 -5.71
N LEU A 94 11.74 21.28 -4.72
CA LEU A 94 12.27 20.05 -4.15
C LEU A 94 11.18 19.28 -3.38
N ALA A 95 10.36 19.99 -2.62
CA ALA A 95 9.23 19.40 -1.88
C ALA A 95 8.21 18.74 -2.81
N ARG A 96 7.86 19.41 -3.93
CA ARG A 96 6.97 18.84 -4.95
C ARG A 96 7.59 17.63 -5.63
N PHE A 97 8.87 17.70 -5.98
CA PHE A 97 9.57 16.58 -6.59
C PHE A 97 9.59 15.35 -5.68
N ASP A 98 9.97 15.53 -4.42
CA ASP A 98 9.97 14.45 -3.41
C ASP A 98 8.57 13.85 -3.22
N ASN A 99 7.55 14.70 -3.13
CA ASN A 99 6.17 14.23 -2.97
C ASN A 99 5.66 13.50 -4.22
N THR A 100 5.94 14.00 -5.42
CA THR A 100 5.56 13.34 -6.68
C THR A 100 6.27 11.99 -6.83
N LEU A 101 7.56 11.91 -6.48
CA LEU A 101 8.31 10.66 -6.55
C LEU A 101 7.78 9.64 -5.52
N SER A 102 7.58 10.06 -4.28
CA SER A 102 7.21 9.16 -3.18
C SER A 102 5.73 8.79 -3.20
N MET A 103 4.81 9.77 -3.18
CA MET A 103 3.37 9.50 -3.17
C MET A 103 2.81 9.23 -4.56
N GLY A 104 3.32 9.90 -5.59
CA GLY A 104 2.85 9.67 -6.96
C GLY A 104 3.37 8.35 -7.52
N PHE A 105 4.69 8.20 -7.62
CA PHE A 105 5.28 7.02 -8.24
C PHE A 105 5.36 5.82 -7.29
N ALA A 106 6.06 5.92 -6.17
CA ALA A 106 6.31 4.74 -5.34
C ALA A 106 5.02 4.15 -4.74
N PHE A 107 4.19 4.99 -4.12
CA PHE A 107 2.89 4.56 -3.59
C PHE A 107 1.90 4.18 -4.70
N GLY A 108 1.86 4.96 -5.79
CA GLY A 108 0.97 4.67 -6.92
C GLY A 108 1.26 3.34 -7.59
N ILE A 109 2.54 3.04 -7.89
CA ILE A 109 2.96 1.77 -8.50
C ILE A 109 2.60 0.59 -7.61
N TYR A 110 2.88 0.69 -6.31
CA TYR A 110 2.52 -0.35 -5.35
C TYR A 110 1.01 -0.56 -5.25
N SER A 111 0.23 0.52 -5.12
CA SER A 111 -1.23 0.43 -5.06
C SER A 111 -1.82 -0.17 -6.33
N LEU A 112 -1.32 0.21 -7.49
CA LEU A 112 -1.71 -0.37 -8.77
C LEU A 112 -1.38 -1.86 -8.81
N ALA A 113 -0.18 -2.26 -8.39
CA ALA A 113 0.20 -3.67 -8.34
C ALA A 113 -0.76 -4.50 -7.49
N ILE A 114 -1.14 -4.02 -6.29
CA ILE A 114 -2.11 -4.74 -5.45
C ILE A 114 -3.47 -4.85 -6.14
N PHE A 115 -3.99 -3.75 -6.70
CA PHE A 115 -5.30 -3.79 -7.36
C PHE A 115 -5.30 -4.69 -8.59
N LEU A 116 -4.23 -4.69 -9.38
CA LEU A 116 -4.07 -5.56 -10.54
C LEU A 116 -3.99 -7.03 -10.15
N VAL A 117 -3.23 -7.37 -9.10
CA VAL A 117 -3.14 -8.75 -8.59
C VAL A 117 -4.47 -9.20 -8.01
N ALA A 118 -5.15 -8.34 -7.25
CA ALA A 118 -6.49 -8.64 -6.75
C ALA A 118 -7.48 -8.86 -7.91
N ALA A 119 -7.46 -8.02 -8.93
CA ALA A 119 -8.30 -8.18 -10.11
C ALA A 119 -7.95 -9.46 -10.89
N ALA A 120 -6.68 -9.77 -11.12
CA ALA A 120 -6.28 -10.93 -11.91
C ALA A 120 -6.47 -12.27 -11.16
N VAL A 121 -6.33 -12.28 -9.83
CA VAL A 121 -6.36 -13.53 -9.04
C VAL A 121 -7.73 -13.74 -8.37
N LEU A 122 -8.34 -12.71 -7.79
CA LEU A 122 -9.59 -12.89 -7.02
C LEU A 122 -10.85 -12.75 -7.88
N HIS A 123 -10.83 -11.90 -8.91
CA HIS A 123 -12.00 -11.67 -9.76
C HIS A 123 -12.42 -12.93 -10.55
N PRO A 124 -11.51 -13.67 -11.22
CA PRO A 124 -11.89 -14.89 -11.96
C PRO A 124 -12.45 -15.98 -11.04
N ASN A 125 -11.93 -16.06 -9.81
CA ASN A 125 -12.35 -17.02 -8.81
C ASN A 125 -13.64 -16.62 -8.06
N ASN A 126 -14.30 -15.51 -8.44
CA ASN A 126 -15.50 -14.98 -7.79
C ASN A 126 -15.37 -14.82 -6.27
N ILE A 127 -14.15 -14.56 -5.78
CA ILE A 127 -13.88 -14.40 -4.35
C ILE A 127 -14.35 -13.02 -3.92
N LYS A 128 -15.44 -12.98 -3.13
CA LYS A 128 -15.91 -11.74 -2.50
C LYS A 128 -15.04 -11.41 -1.30
N ILE A 129 -14.27 -10.32 -1.42
CA ILE A 129 -13.44 -9.79 -0.34
C ILE A 129 -14.36 -9.27 0.77
N LYS A 130 -14.26 -9.86 1.97
CA LYS A 130 -14.98 -9.42 3.17
C LYS A 130 -14.02 -8.95 4.26
N LEU A 131 -12.83 -9.53 4.31
CA LEU A 131 -11.81 -9.24 5.31
C LEU A 131 -10.50 -8.81 4.66
N ALA A 132 -9.69 -8.05 5.41
CA ALA A 132 -8.34 -7.67 4.97
C ALA A 132 -7.44 -8.89 4.71
N THR A 133 -7.69 -10.01 5.40
CA THR A 133 -6.97 -11.28 5.21
C THR A 133 -7.24 -11.93 3.86
N ASP A 134 -8.38 -11.63 3.23
CA ASP A 134 -8.72 -12.17 1.91
C ASP A 134 -7.79 -11.62 0.83
N ALA A 135 -7.20 -10.43 1.06
CA ALA A 135 -6.16 -9.89 0.20
C ALA A 135 -4.92 -10.79 0.15
N ALA A 136 -4.66 -11.60 1.18
CA ALA A 136 -3.55 -12.56 1.17
C ALA A 136 -3.72 -13.65 0.10
N LEU A 137 -4.97 -14.00 -0.26
CA LEU A 137 -5.25 -15.01 -1.29
C LEU A 137 -4.71 -14.57 -2.66
N SER A 138 -4.57 -13.26 -2.87
CA SER A 138 -4.06 -12.68 -4.10
C SER A 138 -2.56 -12.99 -4.30
N LEU A 139 -1.83 -13.28 -3.22
CA LEU A 139 -0.43 -13.71 -3.24
C LEU A 139 -0.26 -15.22 -3.42
N GLY A 140 -1.36 -15.98 -3.48
CA GLY A 140 -1.36 -17.44 -3.65
C GLY A 140 -0.50 -17.96 -4.80
N PRO A 141 -0.51 -17.34 -6.01
CA PRO A 141 0.31 -17.79 -7.13
C PRO A 141 1.83 -17.80 -6.85
N LEU A 142 2.30 -16.87 -6.02
CA LEU A 142 3.72 -16.75 -5.69
C LEU A 142 4.09 -17.50 -4.41
N LEU A 143 3.28 -17.39 -3.36
CA LEU A 143 3.61 -17.83 -2.01
C LEU A 143 2.90 -19.12 -1.57
N GLY A 144 1.94 -19.61 -2.36
CA GLY A 144 1.18 -20.82 -2.07
C GLY A 144 0.51 -20.77 -0.69
N GLU A 145 0.63 -21.85 0.08
CA GLU A 145 0.06 -21.98 1.43
C GLU A 145 0.61 -20.94 2.42
N ASN A 146 1.81 -20.41 2.17
CA ASN A 146 2.47 -19.44 3.06
C ASN A 146 2.00 -17.99 2.82
N ALA A 147 1.16 -17.75 1.80
CA ALA A 147 0.68 -16.42 1.46
C ALA A 147 0.00 -15.73 2.65
N MET A 148 -0.83 -16.46 3.40
CA MET A 148 -1.53 -15.93 4.56
C MET A 148 -0.57 -15.53 5.69
N VAL A 149 0.41 -16.37 6.00
CA VAL A 149 1.38 -16.10 7.08
C VAL A 149 2.24 -14.88 6.75
N ILE A 150 2.78 -14.82 5.54
CA ILE A 150 3.64 -13.72 5.09
C ILE A 150 2.85 -12.41 5.04
N PHE A 151 1.61 -12.44 4.54
CA PHE A 151 0.74 -11.27 4.52
C PHE A 151 0.42 -10.78 5.93
N LEU A 152 0.08 -11.68 6.86
CA LEU A 152 -0.22 -11.33 8.26
C LEU A 152 1.01 -10.74 8.97
N LEU A 153 2.19 -11.29 8.74
CA LEU A 153 3.44 -10.71 9.24
C LEU A 153 3.66 -9.30 8.68
N GLY A 154 3.40 -9.10 7.38
CA GLY A 154 3.42 -7.79 6.73
C GLY A 154 2.46 -6.79 7.35
N LEU A 155 1.22 -7.22 7.53
CA LEU A 155 0.17 -6.41 8.13
C LEU A 155 0.54 -6.00 9.56
N TRP A 156 1.06 -6.94 10.36
CA TRP A 156 1.54 -6.67 11.71
C TRP A 156 2.69 -5.65 11.71
N ALA A 157 3.67 -5.84 10.82
CA ALA A 157 4.79 -4.91 10.64
C ALA A 157 4.35 -3.51 10.18
N ALA A 158 3.27 -3.40 9.40
CA ALA A 158 2.73 -2.12 8.93
C ALA A 158 1.94 -1.38 10.02
N THR A 159 1.37 -2.09 11.00
CA THR A 159 0.60 -1.48 12.10
C THR A 159 1.44 -0.98 13.29
N LEU A 160 2.70 -1.41 13.37
CA LEU A 160 3.65 -1.09 14.44
C LEU A 160 4.45 0.18 14.16
#